data_AF-A0A936WF94-F1
#
_entry.id   AF-A0A936WF94-F1
#
_cell.length_a   1.000
_cell.length_b   1.000
_cell.length_c   1.000
_cell.angle_alpha   90.00
_cell.angle_beta   90.00
_cell.angle_gamma   90.00
#
_symmetry.space_group_name_H-M   'P 1'
#
loop_
_entity.id
_entity.type
_entity.pdbx_description
1 polymer ?
#
loop_
_entity_poly.entity_id
_entity_poly.type
_entity_poly.pdbx_seq_one_letter_code
_entity_poly.pdbx_strand_id
1 'polypeptide(L)'
;MTKQRKKYDTNFKLEVVRMIQEQGLSVQHVSQSMGIGLTAIRPVVTQYKAGQSGQRGIGNPLTAEQQRVRQLEQENRRLRMDVDILKKASAFFARELKWATRLFACCNRRRSPFSRVAASWK
;
A
#
# COMPACT_ATOMS: atom_id res chain seq x y z
N MET A 1 -28.90 -36.76 -16.75
CA MET A 1 -28.22 -36.91 -15.44
C MET A 1 -27.22 -35.76 -15.24
N THR A 2 -27.38 -34.94 -14.20
CA THR A 2 -26.45 -33.86 -13.86
C THR A 2 -25.28 -34.40 -13.03
N LYS A 3 -24.07 -34.40 -13.59
CA LYS A 3 -22.85 -34.86 -12.89
C LYS A 3 -22.45 -33.81 -11.83
N GLN A 4 -22.38 -34.23 -10.56
CA GLN A 4 -21.94 -33.38 -9.46
C GLN A 4 -20.52 -32.84 -9.70
N ARG A 5 -20.33 -31.53 -9.50
CA ARG A 5 -19.05 -30.86 -9.74
C ARG A 5 -18.12 -31.05 -8.53
N LYS A 6 -16.99 -31.73 -8.74
CA LYS A 6 -15.94 -31.86 -7.72
C LYS A 6 -15.38 -30.47 -7.36
N LYS A 7 -15.35 -30.15 -6.06
CA LYS A 7 -14.70 -28.95 -5.53
C LYS A 7 -13.30 -29.33 -5.07
N TYR A 8 -12.32 -28.49 -5.41
CA TYR A 8 -10.93 -28.66 -5.01
C TYR A 8 -10.52 -27.52 -4.08
N ASP A 9 -9.68 -27.83 -3.09
CA ASP A 9 -9.11 -26.86 -2.16
C ASP A 9 -8.23 -25.83 -2.90
N THR A 10 -8.04 -24.66 -2.30
CA THR A 10 -7.20 -23.60 -2.84
C THR A 10 -5.74 -24.03 -2.87
N ASN A 11 -5.25 -24.69 -1.82
CA ASN A 11 -3.87 -25.17 -1.74
C ASN A 11 -3.57 -26.19 -2.86
N PHE A 12 -4.54 -27.07 -3.13
CA PHE A 12 -4.43 -28.06 -4.19
C PHE A 12 -4.30 -27.41 -5.58
N LYS A 13 -5.04 -26.33 -5.84
CA LYS A 13 -4.94 -25.58 -7.10
C LYS A 13 -3.57 -24.91 -7.25
N LEU A 14 -3.01 -24.39 -6.16
CA LEU A 14 -1.67 -23.78 -6.16
C LEU A 14 -0.60 -24.81 -6.49
N GLU A 15 -0.67 -26.02 -5.91
CA GLU A 15 0.31 -27.08 -6.18
C GLU A 15 0.27 -27.53 -7.64
N VAL A 16 -0.92 -27.66 -8.24
CA VAL A 16 -1.07 -27.96 -9.67
C VAL A 16 -0.39 -26.90 -10.55
N VAL A 17 -0.59 -25.63 -10.22
CA VAL A 17 0.04 -24.52 -10.95
C VAL A 17 1.55 -24.54 -10.80
N ARG A 18 2.02 -24.80 -9.59
CA ARG A 18 3.43 -24.86 -9.24
C ARG A 18 4.18 -25.90 -10.08
N MET A 19 3.63 -27.11 -10.20
CA MET A 19 4.19 -28.15 -11.07
C MET A 19 4.25 -27.74 -12.55
N ILE A 20 3.24 -27.02 -13.04
CA ILE A 20 3.21 -26.62 -14.46
C ILE A 20 4.18 -25.47 -14.74
N GLN A 21 4.25 -24.48 -13.85
CA GLN A 21 5.01 -23.25 -14.09
C GLN A 21 6.46 -23.33 -13.59
N GLU A 22 6.71 -23.93 -12.43
CA GLU A 22 8.06 -24.06 -11.86
C GLU A 22 8.77 -25.30 -12.42
N GLN A 23 8.08 -26.44 -12.47
CA GLN A 23 8.69 -27.71 -12.91
C GLN A 23 8.52 -27.94 -14.42
N GLY A 24 7.77 -27.09 -15.13
CA GLY A 24 7.60 -27.17 -16.59
C GLY A 24 6.84 -28.41 -17.06
N LEU A 25 6.12 -29.09 -16.18
CA LEU A 25 5.43 -30.33 -16.52
C LEU A 25 4.23 -30.08 -17.44
N SER A 26 4.01 -31.00 -18.38
CA SER A 26 2.87 -30.90 -19.30
C SER A 26 1.55 -31.08 -18.55
N VAL A 27 0.50 -30.38 -19.01
CA VAL A 27 -0.84 -30.47 -18.41
C VAL A 27 -1.37 -31.91 -18.41
N GLN A 28 -0.97 -32.72 -19.38
CA GLN A 28 -1.36 -34.13 -19.46
C GLN A 28 -0.67 -34.98 -18.41
N HIS A 29 0.63 -34.75 -18.20
CA HIS A 29 1.38 -35.47 -17.17
C HIS A 29 0.83 -35.14 -15.77
N VAL A 30 0.58 -33.86 -15.49
CA VAL A 30 -0.01 -33.43 -14.21
C VAL A 30 -1.41 -34.00 -13.99
N SER A 31 -2.21 -34.11 -15.06
CA SER A 31 -3.53 -34.73 -15.04
C SER A 31 -3.48 -36.21 -14.65
N GLN A 32 -2.51 -36.95 -15.18
CA GLN A 32 -2.31 -38.37 -14.89
C GLN A 32 -1.78 -38.58 -13.46
N SER A 33 -0.76 -37.81 -13.06
CA SER A 33 -0.13 -37.95 -11.73
C SER A 33 -1.09 -37.61 -10.59
N MET A 34 -1.92 -36.58 -10.75
CA MET A 34 -2.87 -36.13 -9.72
C MET A 34 -4.30 -36.66 -9.90
N GLY A 35 -4.59 -37.36 -11.00
CA GLY A 35 -5.93 -37.85 -11.32
C GLY A 35 -6.99 -36.76 -11.58
N ILE A 36 -6.57 -35.58 -12.06
CA ILE A 36 -7.45 -34.43 -12.30
C ILE A 36 -7.84 -34.38 -13.79
N GLY A 37 -9.09 -34.10 -14.11
CA GLY A 37 -9.51 -33.89 -15.50
C GLY A 37 -8.85 -32.66 -16.14
N LEU A 38 -8.37 -32.78 -17.40
CA LEU A 38 -7.72 -31.71 -18.16
C LEU A 38 -8.53 -30.39 -18.20
N THR A 39 -9.87 -30.51 -18.26
CA THR A 39 -10.80 -29.38 -18.28
C THR A 39 -10.83 -28.60 -16.97
N ALA A 40 -10.41 -29.21 -15.86
CA ALA A 40 -10.31 -28.54 -14.55
C ALA A 40 -8.97 -27.83 -14.37
N ILE A 41 -7.89 -28.31 -14.99
CA ILE A 41 -6.54 -27.74 -14.86
C ILE A 41 -6.42 -26.43 -15.67
N ARG A 42 -6.95 -26.40 -16.90
CA ARG A 42 -6.82 -25.23 -17.79
C ARG A 42 -7.30 -23.92 -17.15
N PRO A 43 -8.51 -23.82 -16.55
CA PRO A 43 -8.97 -22.59 -15.92
C PRO A 43 -8.10 -22.17 -14.74
N VAL A 44 -7.54 -23.11 -13.99
CA VAL A 44 -6.69 -22.83 -12.83
C VAL A 44 -5.39 -22.14 -13.27
N VAL A 45 -4.76 -22.63 -14.34
CA VAL A 45 -3.54 -22.01 -14.90
C VAL A 45 -3.84 -20.62 -15.45
N THR A 46 -4.96 -20.45 -16.18
CA THR A 46 -5.38 -19.14 -16.70
C THR A 46 -5.65 -18.13 -15.59
N GLN A 47 -6.33 -18.55 -14.52
CA GLN A 47 -6.62 -17.70 -13.36
C GLN A 47 -5.34 -17.26 -12.65
N TYR A 48 -4.38 -18.18 -12.48
CA TYR A 48 -3.09 -17.85 -11.87
C TYR A 48 -2.27 -16.86 -12.72
N LYS A 49 -2.22 -17.07 -14.04
CA LYS A 49 -1.54 -16.15 -14.97
C LYS A 49 -2.17 -14.76 -14.97
N ALA A 50 -3.50 -14.67 -14.93
CA ALA A 50 -4.22 -13.41 -14.82
C ALA A 50 -3.94 -12.68 -13.49
N GLY A 51 -3.79 -13.43 -12.40
CA GLY A 51 -3.39 -12.87 -11.10
C GLY A 51 -1.98 -12.27 -11.12
N GLN A 52 -1.02 -12.93 -11.79
CA GLN A 52 0.36 -12.43 -11.92
C GLN A 52 0.48 -11.22 -12.84
N SER A 53 -0.25 -11.18 -13.96
CA SER A 53 -0.17 -10.07 -14.91
C SER A 53 -0.88 -8.80 -14.43
N GLY A 54 -1.49 -8.81 -13.24
CA GLY A 54 -2.30 -7.71 -12.72
C GLY A 54 -3.58 -7.46 -13.53
N GLN A 55 -3.81 -8.19 -14.62
CA GLN A 55 -5.06 -8.18 -15.38
C GLN A 55 -6.10 -8.95 -14.56
N ARG A 56 -6.78 -8.20 -13.69
CA ARG A 56 -7.98 -8.66 -12.99
C ARG A 56 -8.92 -9.27 -14.02
N GLY A 57 -9.06 -10.59 -14.01
CA GLY A 57 -10.02 -11.29 -14.84
C GLY A 57 -11.40 -10.67 -14.59
N ILE A 58 -11.97 -10.09 -15.65
CA ILE A 58 -13.15 -9.20 -15.66
C ILE A 58 -14.41 -9.84 -15.06
N GLY A 59 -14.39 -11.13 -14.68
CA GLY A 59 -15.57 -11.87 -14.24
C GLY A 59 -15.51 -12.55 -12.87
N ASN A 60 -14.41 -12.49 -12.11
CA ASN A 60 -14.38 -13.15 -10.79
C ASN A 60 -14.61 -12.13 -9.65
N PRO A 61 -15.56 -12.39 -8.73
CA PRO A 61 -15.69 -11.57 -7.53
C PRO A 61 -14.37 -11.64 -6.77
N LEU A 62 -13.80 -10.46 -6.47
CA LEU A 62 -12.61 -10.32 -5.64
C LEU A 62 -12.77 -11.19 -4.39
N THR A 63 -11.81 -12.06 -4.11
CA THR A 63 -11.77 -12.81 -2.85
C THR A 63 -11.87 -11.81 -1.70
N ALA A 64 -12.59 -12.13 -0.62
CA ALA A 64 -12.79 -11.19 0.50
C ALA A 64 -11.47 -10.59 1.04
N GLU A 65 -10.40 -11.37 1.00
CA GLU A 65 -9.04 -10.92 1.32
C GLU A 65 -8.50 -9.86 0.35
N GLN A 66 -8.69 -10.05 -0.95
CA GLN A 66 -8.29 -9.07 -1.98
C GLN A 66 -9.08 -7.77 -1.88
N GLN A 67 -10.34 -7.83 -1.45
CA GLN A 67 -11.16 -6.65 -1.18
C GLN A 67 -10.60 -5.85 0.00
N ARG A 68 -10.24 -6.55 1.09
CA ARG A 68 -9.61 -5.94 2.27
C ARG A 68 -8.28 -5.29 1.93
N VAL A 69 -7.41 -5.97 1.16
CA VAL A 69 -6.13 -5.40 0.71
C VAL A 69 -6.37 -4.10 -0.07
N ARG A 70 -7.34 -4.09 -0.98
CA ARG A 70 -7.66 -2.89 -1.75
C ARG A 70 -8.16 -1.73 -0.88
N GLN A 71 -8.99 -2.01 0.12
CA GLN A 71 -9.47 -1.01 1.08
C GLN A 71 -8.30 -0.44 1.88
N LEU A 72 -7.44 -1.30 2.44
CA LEU A 72 -6.27 -0.91 3.22
C LEU A 72 -5.25 -0.09 2.40
N GLU A 73 -5.03 -0.44 1.13
CA GLU A 73 -4.19 0.36 0.24
C GLU A 73 -4.76 1.74 -0.04
N GLN A 74 -6.09 1.84 -0.19
CA GLN A 74 -6.77 3.10 -0.44
C GLN A 74 -6.73 4.00 0.80
N GLU A 75 -6.92 3.43 1.98
CA GLU A 75 -6.76 4.12 3.27
C GLU A 75 -5.33 4.60 3.46
N ASN A 76 -4.32 3.75 3.21
CA ASN A 76 -2.92 4.15 3.28
C ASN A 76 -2.59 5.33 2.36
N ARG A 77 -3.11 5.31 1.13
CA ARG A 77 -2.93 6.44 0.19
C ARG A 77 -3.52 7.73 0.75
N ARG A 78 -4.74 7.68 1.30
CA ARG A 78 -5.41 8.84 1.93
C ARG A 78 -4.59 9.39 3.09
N LEU A 79 -4.21 8.54 4.03
CA LEU A 79 -3.43 8.94 5.21
C LEU A 79 -2.08 9.57 4.82
N ARG A 80 -1.40 9.05 3.80
CA ARG A 80 -0.15 9.65 3.29
C ARG A 80 -0.38 11.05 2.72
N MET A 81 -1.45 11.24 1.95
CA MET A 81 -1.82 12.56 1.42
C MET A 81 -2.11 13.55 2.55
N ASP A 82 -2.85 13.14 3.59
CA ASP A 82 -3.16 13.99 4.73
C ASP A 82 -1.88 14.40 5.49
N VAL A 83 -0.96 13.46 5.71
CA VAL A 83 0.35 13.74 6.33
C VAL A 83 1.14 14.75 5.50
N ASP A 84 1.14 14.62 4.17
CA ASP A 84 1.87 15.56 3.30
C ASP A 84 1.25 16.96 3.33
N ILE A 85 -0.08 17.07 3.41
CA ILE A 85 -0.77 18.36 3.60
C ILE A 85 -0.38 18.98 4.94
N LEU A 86 -0.40 18.19 6.03
CA LEU A 86 -0.03 18.67 7.37
C LEU A 86 1.43 19.11 7.44
N LYS A 87 2.35 18.40 6.76
CA LYS A 87 3.76 18.82 6.64
C LYS A 87 3.93 20.13 5.90
N LYS A 88 3.16 20.35 4.81
CA LYS A 88 3.19 21.62 4.06
C LYS A 88 2.64 22.77 4.91
N ALA A 89 1.54 22.53 5.63
CA ALA A 89 0.94 23.51 6.52
C ALA A 89 1.89 23.87 7.68
N SER A 90 2.50 22.89 8.35
CA SER A 90 3.45 23.14 9.44
C SER A 90 4.69 23.91 8.96
N ALA A 91 5.19 23.60 7.75
CA ALA A 91 6.28 24.36 7.14
C ALA A 91 5.89 25.82 6.84
N PHE A 92 4.65 26.06 6.40
CA PHE A 92 4.13 27.41 6.20
C PHE A 92 4.08 28.20 7.51
N PHE A 93 3.45 27.65 8.55
CA PHE A 93 3.35 28.32 9.85
C PHE A 93 4.71 28.53 10.52
N ALA A 94 5.64 27.59 10.39
CA ALA A 94 6.99 27.75 10.92
C ALA A 94 7.77 28.90 10.24
N ARG A 95 7.50 29.20 8.96
CA ARG A 95 8.06 30.37 8.27
C ARG A 95 7.42 31.66 8.77
N GLU A 96 6.13 31.62 9.05
CA GLU A 96 5.36 32.75 9.56
C GLU A 96 5.82 33.14 10.98
N LEU A 97 6.00 32.17 11.86
CA LEU A 97 6.49 32.43 13.21
C LEU A 97 7.92 33.00 13.22
N LYS A 98 8.77 32.65 12.25
CA LYS A 98 10.14 33.20 12.16
C LYS A 98 10.17 34.70 11.92
N TRP A 99 9.24 35.29 11.16
CA TRP A 99 9.25 36.75 10.97
C TRP A 99 8.79 37.48 12.23
N ALA A 100 7.85 36.91 12.98
CA ALA A 100 7.38 37.46 14.24
C ALA A 100 8.51 37.48 15.28
N THR A 101 9.26 36.37 15.43
CA THR A 101 10.41 36.32 16.35
C THR A 101 11.52 37.29 15.96
N ARG A 102 11.74 37.50 14.65
CA ARG A 102 12.76 38.44 14.14
C ARG A 102 12.39 39.89 14.42
N LEU A 103 11.11 40.25 14.35
CA LEU A 103 10.57 41.55 14.75
C LEU A 103 10.67 41.77 16.26
N PHE A 104 10.34 40.77 17.09
CA PHE A 104 10.53 40.84 18.55
C PHE A 104 12.00 41.00 18.94
N ALA A 105 12.94 40.29 18.29
CA ALA A 105 14.38 40.45 18.53
C ALA A 105 14.89 41.84 18.14
N CYS A 106 14.37 42.44 17.07
CA CYS A 106 14.73 43.81 16.65
C CYS A 106 14.13 44.86 17.61
N CYS A 107 12.89 44.66 18.09
CA CYS A 107 12.23 45.55 19.03
C CYS A 107 12.87 45.50 20.43
N ASN A 108 13.24 44.31 20.91
CA ASN A 108 13.88 44.13 22.23
C ASN A 108 15.32 44.70 22.29
N ARG A 109 15.99 44.89 21.14
CA ARG A 109 17.30 45.55 21.06
C ARG A 109 17.22 47.09 21.00
N ARG A 110 16.06 47.67 20.65
CA ARG A 110 15.84 49.14 20.67
C ARG A 110 15.16 49.66 21.95
N ARG A 111 14.71 48.78 22.86
CA ARG A 111 14.03 49.17 24.10
C ARG A 111 14.93 49.32 25.33
N SER A 112 16.23 49.56 25.13
CA SER A 112 17.14 49.98 26.22
C SER A 112 17.79 51.33 25.93
N PRO A 113 17.11 52.46 26.21
CA PRO A 113 17.77 53.77 26.33
C PRO A 113 18.20 54.11 27.76
N PHE A 114 17.84 53.31 28.77
CA PHE A 114 18.07 53.63 30.20
C PHE A 114 18.93 52.55 30.88
N SER A 115 20.23 52.55 30.60
CA SER A 115 21.24 51.97 31.50
C SER A 115 22.57 52.73 31.42
N ARG A 116 22.51 54.01 31.05
CA ARG A 116 23.57 55.01 31.22
C ARG A 116 23.01 55.96 32.28
N VAL A 117 23.76 56.22 33.36
CA VAL A 117 23.33 56.86 34.64
C VAL A 117 22.85 55.86 35.71
N ALA A 118 23.70 54.87 36.02
CA ALA A 118 23.77 54.23 37.35
C ALA A 118 25.22 53.82 37.65
N ALA A 119 26.17 54.70 37.32
CA ALA A 119 27.57 54.61 37.72
C ALA A 119 28.05 56.01 38.17
N SER A 120 27.25 56.62 39.03
CA SER A 120 27.74 57.47 40.11
C SER A 120 27.60 56.61 41.36
N TRP A 121 28.52 56.72 42.33
CA TRP A 121 28.78 55.82 43.47
C TRP A 121 29.98 54.87 43.26
N LYS A 122 31.17 55.41 43.03
CA LYS A 122 32.20 55.61 44.07
C LYS A 122 33.26 56.58 43.57
#